data_AF-A0A6N8WBR7-F1
#
_entry.id   AF-A0A6N8WBR7-F1
#
_cell.length_a   1.000
_cell.length_b   1.000
_cell.length_c   1.000
_cell.angle_alpha   90.00
_cell.angle_beta   90.00
_cell.angle_gamma   90.00
#
_symmetry.space_group_name_H-M   'P 1'
#
loop_
_entity.id
_entity.type
_entity.pdbx_description
1 polymer ?
#
loop_
_entity_poly.entity_id
_entity_poly.type
_entity_poly.pdbx_seq_one_letter_code
_entity_poly.pdbx_strand_id
1 'polypeptide(L)'
;MEYVSPLLVLLITVGAPILLVLALTLLVRTFPEVLREALAKRIQHGFDVELEDTRAIHQERLATGTSSVSFLSSMQSELRVKTIESAEILWRAILSIKSEFSDLTYVLSILYPDEIRSNFRNGNLGLLARVEIYRDIECTTDKIERISTNQVEETRLFVGDRLWKLFFVFRAFHGRLGTLMQMSFERYEYLDWREDDFILWQLRQSLDDSAIESAKQDPFGGVQIVVSHLEFEFLREATRVMSGSQTLADSLADVQSTLAVGFQVAREIQEKRKHSGKANQRKRT
;
A
#
# COMPACT_ATOMS: atom_id res chain seq x y z
N MET A 1 0.70 -88.61 63.92
CA MET A 1 1.28 -88.83 62.58
C MET A 1 0.14 -89.06 61.62
N GLU A 2 -0.27 -88.01 60.91
CA GLU A 2 -1.35 -88.08 59.92
C GLU A 2 -0.80 -88.65 58.62
N TYR A 3 -1.39 -89.75 58.15
CA TYR A 3 -1.05 -90.37 56.87
C TYR A 3 -1.60 -89.51 55.74
N VAL A 4 -0.74 -88.69 55.16
CA VAL A 4 -1.05 -87.99 53.90
C VAL A 4 -1.12 -89.04 52.79
N SER A 5 -2.28 -89.13 52.13
CA SER A 5 -2.56 -90.11 51.08
C SER A 5 -1.61 -89.93 49.88
N PRO A 6 -0.95 -91.01 49.40
CA PRO A 6 -0.02 -90.95 48.27
C PRO A 6 -0.69 -90.52 46.95
N LEU A 7 -2.02 -90.65 46.83
CA LEU A 7 -2.79 -90.15 45.70
C LEU A 7 -2.84 -88.62 45.64
N LEU A 8 -2.81 -87.95 46.80
CA LEU A 8 -2.83 -86.48 46.88
C LEU A 8 -1.46 -85.90 46.50
N VAL A 9 -0.37 -86.61 46.85
CA VAL A 9 1.00 -86.24 46.46
C VAL A 9 1.19 -86.37 44.94
N LEU A 10 0.61 -87.40 44.30
CA LEU A 10 0.71 -87.58 42.84
C LEU A 10 -0.10 -86.54 42.05
N LEU A 11 -1.28 -86.14 42.58
CA LEU A 11 -2.13 -85.13 41.94
C LEU A 11 -1.51 -83.73 42.01
N ILE A 12 -0.80 -83.42 43.10
CA ILE A 12 -0.07 -82.14 43.26
C ILE A 12 1.21 -82.13 42.42
N THR A 13 1.95 -83.25 42.34
CA THR A 13 3.23 -83.31 41.61
C THR A 13 3.07 -83.37 40.08
N VAL A 14 2.01 -84.00 39.56
CA VAL A 14 1.79 -84.11 38.11
C VAL A 14 0.73 -83.12 37.59
N GLY A 15 -0.30 -82.81 38.38
CA GLY A 15 -1.38 -81.91 37.96
C GLY A 15 -0.99 -80.43 37.96
N ALA A 16 -0.20 -79.99 38.94
CA ALA A 16 0.25 -78.60 39.04
C ALA A 16 1.06 -78.11 37.82
N PRO A 17 2.06 -78.83 37.28
CA PRO A 17 2.79 -78.37 36.11
C PRO A 17 1.93 -78.31 34.84
N ILE A 18 0.97 -79.22 34.66
CA ILE A 18 0.06 -79.21 33.49
C ILE A 18 -0.87 -77.99 33.53
N LEU A 19 -1.46 -77.69 34.68
CA LEU A 19 -2.29 -76.50 34.86
C LEU A 19 -1.48 -75.21 34.67
N LEU A 20 -0.21 -75.20 35.09
CA LEU A 20 0.68 -74.06 34.92
C LEU A 20 1.05 -73.85 33.44
N VAL A 21 1.31 -74.92 32.69
CA VAL A 21 1.56 -74.84 31.23
C VAL A 21 0.32 -74.41 30.45
N LEU A 22 -0.87 -74.89 30.83
CA LEU A 22 -2.14 -74.45 30.23
C LEU A 22 -2.44 -72.98 30.54
N ALA A 23 -2.23 -72.55 31.80
CA ALA A 23 -2.37 -71.15 32.18
C ALA A 23 -1.36 -70.26 31.44
N LEU A 24 -0.11 -70.71 31.31
CA LEU A 24 0.94 -69.97 30.61
C LEU A 24 0.65 -69.87 29.11
N THR A 25 0.18 -70.93 28.46
CA THR A 25 -0.18 -70.90 27.03
C THR A 25 -1.41 -70.05 26.74
N LEU A 26 -2.42 -70.06 27.62
CA LEU A 26 -3.55 -69.12 27.56
C LEU A 26 -3.12 -67.68 27.73
N LEU A 27 -2.19 -67.42 28.66
CA LEU A 27 -1.65 -66.08 28.91
C LEU A 27 -0.80 -65.62 27.71
N VAL A 28 0.10 -66.46 27.20
CA VAL A 28 0.92 -66.14 26.01
C VAL A 28 0.06 -65.92 24.75
N ARG A 29 -1.09 -66.58 24.64
CA ARG A 29 -1.98 -66.44 23.46
C ARG A 29 -2.90 -65.22 23.52
N THR A 30 -3.42 -64.87 24.70
CA THR A 30 -4.38 -63.76 24.86
C THR A 30 -3.71 -62.42 25.12
N PHE A 31 -2.56 -62.43 25.80
CA PHE A 31 -1.80 -61.22 26.12
C PHE A 31 -1.35 -60.39 24.90
N PRO A 32 -0.88 -60.96 23.77
CA PRO A 32 -0.45 -60.15 22.62
C PRO A 32 -1.60 -59.38 21.94
N GLU A 33 -2.82 -59.92 21.91
CA GLU A 33 -4.00 -59.22 21.36
C GLU A 33 -4.36 -58.00 22.23
N VAL A 34 -4.46 -58.21 23.55
CA VAL A 34 -4.74 -57.14 24.52
C VAL A 34 -3.63 -56.08 24.52
N LEU A 35 -2.37 -56.51 24.44
CA LEU A 35 -1.23 -55.60 24.39
C LEU A 35 -1.23 -54.79 23.09
N ARG A 36 -1.60 -55.41 21.96
CA ARG A 36 -1.67 -54.76 20.65
C ARG A 36 -2.82 -53.76 20.57
N GLU A 37 -3.99 -54.08 21.10
CA GLU A 37 -5.10 -53.14 21.22
C GLU A 37 -4.76 -51.97 22.16
N ALA A 38 -4.14 -52.25 23.31
CA ALA A 38 -3.71 -51.23 24.24
C ALA A 38 -2.65 -50.30 23.62
N LEU A 39 -1.68 -50.85 22.89
CA LEU A 39 -0.67 -50.07 22.15
C LEU A 39 -1.31 -49.25 21.03
N ALA A 40 -2.20 -49.85 20.23
CA ALA A 40 -2.88 -49.16 19.14
C ALA A 40 -3.72 -47.98 19.67
N LYS A 41 -4.51 -48.19 20.73
CA LYS A 41 -5.27 -47.11 21.38
C LYS A 41 -4.37 -45.99 21.90
N ARG A 42 -3.22 -46.33 22.50
CA ARG A 42 -2.30 -45.34 23.04
C ARG A 42 -1.63 -44.52 21.94
N ILE A 43 -1.29 -45.15 20.82
CA ILE A 43 -0.74 -44.48 19.64
C ILE A 43 -1.80 -43.57 19.00
N GLN A 44 -3.01 -44.08 18.81
CA GLN A 44 -4.12 -43.32 18.20
C GLN A 44 -4.50 -42.11 19.06
N HIS A 45 -4.60 -42.29 20.37
CA HIS A 45 -4.86 -41.18 21.29
C HIS A 45 -3.76 -40.12 21.24
N GLY A 46 -2.49 -40.53 21.11
CA GLY A 46 -1.37 -39.58 20.94
C GLY A 46 -1.50 -38.75 19.66
N PHE A 47 -1.88 -39.38 18.55
CA PHE A 47 -2.11 -38.68 17.28
C PHE A 47 -3.32 -37.75 17.35
N ASP A 48 -4.43 -38.17 17.96
CA ASP A 48 -5.63 -37.35 18.10
C ASP A 48 -5.35 -36.09 18.93
N VAL A 49 -4.60 -36.21 20.03
CA VAL A 49 -4.20 -35.07 20.87
C VAL A 49 -3.28 -34.11 20.10
N GLU A 50 -2.30 -34.61 19.35
CA GLU A 50 -1.42 -33.75 18.53
C GLU A 50 -2.18 -33.05 17.39
N LEU A 51 -3.18 -33.73 16.80
CA LEU A 51 -4.02 -33.16 15.75
C LEU A 51 -4.98 -32.09 16.31
N GLU A 52 -5.53 -32.31 17.49
CA GLU A 52 -6.36 -31.32 18.18
C GLU A 52 -5.55 -30.10 18.61
N ASP A 53 -4.34 -30.29 19.14
CA ASP A 53 -3.43 -29.20 19.52
C ASP A 53 -2.98 -28.37 18.31
N THR A 54 -2.58 -29.02 17.21
CA THR A 54 -2.25 -28.31 15.97
C THR A 54 -3.45 -27.56 15.39
N ARG A 55 -4.65 -28.13 15.48
CA ARG A 55 -5.89 -27.47 15.05
C ARG A 55 -6.22 -26.26 15.93
N ALA A 56 -6.07 -26.37 17.25
CA ALA A 56 -6.25 -25.26 18.19
C ALA A 56 -5.27 -24.12 17.90
N ILE A 57 -3.98 -24.44 17.72
CA ILE A 57 -2.94 -23.45 17.34
C ILE A 57 -3.27 -22.78 15.99
N HIS A 58 -3.75 -23.55 15.00
CA HIS A 58 -4.15 -22.97 13.72
C HIS A 58 -5.37 -22.06 13.84
N GLN A 59 -6.39 -22.45 14.62
CA GLN A 59 -7.57 -21.62 14.87
C GLN A 59 -7.22 -20.34 15.63
N GLU A 60 -6.34 -20.42 16.63
CA GLU A 60 -5.83 -19.26 17.36
C GLU A 60 -5.10 -18.30 16.41
N ARG A 61 -4.16 -18.81 15.59
CA ARG A 61 -3.45 -17.99 14.60
C ARG A 61 -4.38 -17.37 13.55
N LEU A 62 -5.41 -18.09 13.12
CA LEU A 62 -6.43 -17.54 12.23
C LEU A 62 -7.24 -16.45 12.93
N ALA A 63 -7.62 -16.63 14.19
CA ALA A 63 -8.37 -15.62 14.95
C ALA A 63 -7.53 -14.37 15.25
N THR A 64 -6.25 -14.53 15.59
CA THR A 64 -5.31 -13.40 15.72
C THR A 64 -5.06 -12.73 14.38
N GLY A 65 -4.97 -13.51 13.30
CA GLY A 65 -4.86 -12.99 11.94
C GLY A 65 -6.08 -12.18 11.53
N THR A 66 -7.29 -12.69 11.76
CA THR A 66 -8.54 -11.99 11.40
C THR A 66 -8.76 -10.74 12.24
N SER A 67 -8.43 -10.75 13.53
CA SER A 67 -8.51 -9.55 14.38
C SER A 67 -7.47 -8.50 14.00
N SER A 68 -6.25 -8.90 13.62
CA SER A 68 -5.23 -7.97 13.10
C SER A 68 -5.68 -7.37 11.76
N VAL A 69 -6.24 -8.18 10.87
CA VAL A 69 -6.78 -7.71 9.58
C VAL A 69 -7.96 -6.77 9.78
N SER A 70 -8.88 -7.05 10.70
CA SER A 70 -10.02 -6.16 10.95
C SER A 70 -9.61 -4.83 11.58
N PHE A 71 -8.64 -4.84 12.50
CA PHE A 71 -8.05 -3.62 13.06
C PHE A 71 -7.31 -2.79 12.00
N LEU A 72 -6.50 -3.44 11.14
CA LEU A 72 -5.85 -2.75 10.03
C LEU A 72 -6.87 -2.18 9.04
N SER A 73 -7.94 -2.92 8.76
CA SER A 73 -9.02 -2.45 7.89
C SER A 73 -9.76 -1.24 8.45
N SER A 74 -9.99 -1.17 9.77
CA SER A 74 -10.65 -0.01 10.38
C SER A 74 -9.76 1.23 10.38
N MET A 75 -8.47 1.08 10.71
CA MET A 75 -7.48 2.15 10.61
C MET A 75 -7.31 2.66 9.18
N GLN A 76 -7.29 1.75 8.19
CA GLN A 76 -7.24 2.10 6.78
C GLN A 76 -8.48 2.88 6.34
N SER A 77 -9.66 2.59 6.89
CA SER A 77 -10.88 3.32 6.56
C SER A 77 -10.81 4.79 6.97
N GLU A 78 -10.30 5.10 8.17
CA GLU A 78 -10.17 6.48 8.64
C GLU A 78 -9.13 7.26 7.83
N LEU A 79 -7.96 6.65 7.58
CA LEU A 79 -6.92 7.25 6.73
C LEU A 79 -7.42 7.48 5.30
N ARG A 80 -8.24 6.57 4.77
CA ARG A 80 -8.84 6.73 3.44
C ARG A 80 -9.79 7.92 3.39
N VAL A 81 -10.62 8.12 4.41
CA VAL A 81 -11.47 9.32 4.50
C VAL A 81 -10.62 10.58 4.50
N LYS A 82 -9.54 10.62 5.30
CA LYS A 82 -8.61 11.78 5.31
C LYS A 82 -7.90 12.00 3.99
N THR A 83 -7.54 10.93 3.29
CA THR A 83 -6.94 10.98 1.96
C THR A 83 -7.90 11.60 0.94
N ILE A 84 -9.17 11.19 0.95
CA ILE A 84 -10.22 11.73 0.07
C ILE A 84 -10.45 13.21 0.39
N GLU A 85 -10.66 13.57 1.66
CA GLU A 85 -10.84 14.96 2.10
C GLU A 85 -9.66 15.84 1.66
N SER A 86 -8.44 15.34 1.80
CA SER A 86 -7.22 16.05 1.42
C SER A 86 -7.10 16.26 -0.10
N ALA A 87 -7.42 15.23 -0.90
CA ALA A 87 -7.45 15.34 -2.35
C ALA A 87 -8.52 16.34 -2.82
N GLU A 88 -9.69 16.37 -2.16
CA GLU A 88 -10.74 17.37 -2.43
C GLU A 88 -10.29 18.80 -2.12
N ILE A 89 -9.61 19.02 -1.00
CA ILE A 89 -9.07 20.34 -0.63
C ILE A 89 -8.08 20.82 -1.70
N LEU A 90 -7.16 19.95 -2.14
CA LEU A 90 -6.23 20.28 -3.22
C LEU A 90 -6.96 20.60 -4.53
N TRP A 91 -7.99 19.83 -4.88
CA TRP A 91 -8.77 20.10 -6.09
C TRP A 91 -9.49 21.45 -6.00
N ARG A 92 -10.08 21.79 -4.86
CA ARG A 92 -10.67 23.12 -4.64
C ARG A 92 -9.64 24.23 -4.78
N ALA A 93 -8.42 24.03 -4.27
CA ALA A 93 -7.33 24.99 -4.45
C ALA A 93 -6.96 25.16 -5.93
N ILE A 94 -6.91 24.09 -6.72
CA ILE A 94 -6.72 24.16 -8.20
C ILE A 94 -7.82 25.00 -8.85
N LEU A 95 -9.09 24.76 -8.50
CA LEU A 95 -10.21 25.55 -9.02
C LEU A 95 -10.11 27.04 -8.63
N SER A 96 -9.67 27.35 -7.42
CA SER A 96 -9.41 28.72 -6.98
C SER A 96 -8.29 29.38 -7.78
N ILE A 97 -7.18 28.67 -8.06
CA ILE A 97 -6.10 29.17 -8.95
C ILE A 97 -6.66 29.49 -10.33
N LYS A 98 -7.43 28.58 -10.93
CA LYS A 98 -8.04 28.82 -12.25
C LYS A 98 -8.93 30.06 -12.26
N SER A 99 -9.71 30.25 -11.21
CA SER A 99 -10.59 31.41 -11.07
C SER A 99 -9.77 32.71 -10.97
N GLU A 100 -8.77 32.74 -10.08
CA GLU A 100 -7.92 33.91 -9.84
C GLU A 100 -7.09 34.31 -11.06
N PHE A 101 -6.63 33.34 -11.85
CA PHE A 101 -5.80 33.58 -13.04
C PHE A 101 -6.59 33.51 -14.35
N SER A 102 -7.93 33.46 -14.29
CA SER A 102 -8.79 33.28 -15.46
C SER A 102 -8.60 34.35 -16.55
N ASP A 103 -8.48 35.62 -16.17
CA ASP A 103 -8.23 36.72 -17.11
C ASP A 103 -6.90 36.59 -17.83
N LEU A 104 -5.86 36.17 -17.10
CA LEU A 104 -4.53 35.96 -17.66
C LEU A 104 -4.52 34.79 -18.64
N THR A 105 -5.05 33.64 -18.21
CA THR A 105 -5.17 32.45 -19.06
C THR A 105 -6.01 32.75 -20.30
N TYR A 106 -7.10 33.50 -20.16
CA TYR A 106 -7.96 33.91 -21.27
C TYR A 106 -7.21 34.75 -22.30
N VAL A 107 -6.52 35.81 -21.85
CA VAL A 107 -5.74 36.70 -22.73
C VAL A 107 -4.64 35.92 -23.46
N LEU A 108 -3.88 35.10 -22.74
CA LEU A 108 -2.79 34.29 -23.31
C LEU A 108 -3.27 33.16 -24.23
N SER A 109 -4.54 32.75 -24.12
CA SER A 109 -5.10 31.68 -24.95
C SER A 109 -5.73 32.19 -26.25
N ILE A 110 -6.12 33.47 -26.31
CA ILE A 110 -6.85 34.04 -27.45
C ILE A 110 -5.96 34.92 -28.33
N LEU A 111 -5.01 35.66 -27.75
CA LEU A 111 -4.14 36.54 -28.50
C LEU A 111 -2.89 35.81 -28.98
N TYR A 112 -2.46 36.13 -30.20
CA TYR A 112 -1.15 35.69 -30.69
C TYR A 112 -0.02 36.42 -29.93
N PRO A 113 1.14 35.77 -29.71
CA PRO A 113 2.30 36.41 -29.09
C PRO A 113 2.71 37.74 -29.75
N ASP A 114 2.62 37.80 -31.08
CA ASP A 114 2.93 39.00 -31.85
C ASP A 114 1.91 40.13 -31.64
N GLU A 115 0.64 39.81 -31.44
CA GLU A 115 -0.40 40.80 -31.09
C GLU A 115 -0.16 41.36 -29.69
N ILE A 116 0.15 40.50 -28.72
CA ILE A 116 0.49 40.93 -27.36
C ILE A 116 1.72 41.85 -27.39
N ARG A 117 2.78 41.42 -28.08
CA ARG A 117 4.02 42.20 -28.24
C ARG A 117 3.76 43.55 -28.92
N SER A 118 2.93 43.58 -29.96
CA SER A 118 2.54 44.82 -30.64
C SER A 118 1.75 45.76 -29.72
N ASN A 119 0.85 45.23 -28.90
CA ASN A 119 0.05 46.01 -27.96
C ASN A 119 0.91 46.66 -26.87
N PHE A 120 1.90 45.94 -26.32
CA PHE A 120 2.88 46.51 -25.39
C PHE A 120 3.70 47.64 -26.01
N ARG A 121 4.19 47.46 -27.25
CA ARG A 121 4.98 48.49 -27.96
C ARG A 121 4.18 49.73 -28.32
N ASN A 122 2.92 49.55 -28.73
CA ASN A 122 2.07 50.65 -29.21
C ASN A 122 1.31 51.35 -28.07
N GLY A 123 1.33 50.80 -26.85
CA GLY A 123 0.54 51.30 -25.71
C GLY A 123 -0.98 51.13 -25.87
N ASN A 124 -1.43 50.38 -26.88
CA ASN A 124 -2.84 50.07 -27.07
C ASN A 124 -3.18 48.80 -26.30
N LEU A 125 -3.79 48.95 -25.12
CA LEU A 125 -4.04 47.80 -24.25
C LEU A 125 -5.14 46.88 -24.81
N GLY A 126 -6.21 47.38 -25.41
CA GLY A 126 -7.26 46.52 -25.98
C GLY A 126 -7.72 45.42 -25.00
N LEU A 127 -7.60 44.14 -25.41
CA LEU A 127 -7.87 42.98 -24.53
C LEU A 127 -6.86 42.83 -23.37
N LEU A 128 -5.65 43.38 -23.48
CA LEU A 128 -4.67 43.44 -22.38
C LEU A 128 -5.13 44.32 -21.22
N ALA A 129 -6.14 45.18 -21.39
CA ALA A 129 -6.71 45.95 -20.28
C ALA A 129 -7.25 45.03 -19.17
N ARG A 130 -7.65 43.79 -19.50
CA ARG A 130 -8.08 42.78 -18.51
C ARG A 130 -6.95 42.28 -17.61
N VAL A 131 -5.71 42.31 -18.11
CA VAL A 131 -4.52 41.90 -17.35
C VAL A 131 -3.71 43.10 -16.86
N GLU A 132 -4.23 44.33 -16.97
CA GLU A 132 -3.56 45.52 -16.46
C GLU A 132 -3.36 45.48 -14.94
N ILE A 133 -4.17 44.70 -14.21
CA ILE A 133 -3.98 44.43 -12.79
C ILE A 133 -2.58 43.86 -12.46
N TYR A 134 -1.95 43.15 -13.41
CA TYR A 134 -0.60 42.60 -13.24
C TYR A 134 0.50 43.65 -13.38
N ARG A 135 0.17 44.92 -13.66
CA ARG A 135 1.12 46.04 -13.55
C ARG A 135 1.55 46.24 -12.09
N ASP A 136 0.70 45.87 -11.14
CA ASP A 136 1.02 45.91 -9.72
C ASP A 136 1.92 44.71 -9.33
N ILE A 137 3.03 45.01 -8.66
CA ILE A 137 4.06 44.04 -8.24
C ILE A 137 3.53 43.03 -7.22
N GLU A 138 2.55 43.41 -6.42
CA GLU A 138 1.98 42.55 -5.38
C GLU A 138 0.85 41.67 -5.92
N CYS A 139 0.27 41.98 -7.08
CA CYS A 139 -0.92 41.31 -7.61
C CYS A 139 -0.77 39.78 -7.70
N THR A 140 0.35 39.30 -8.24
CA THR A 140 0.58 37.85 -8.39
C THR A 140 0.74 37.16 -7.03
N THR A 141 1.51 37.77 -6.14
CA THR A 141 1.76 37.24 -4.80
C THR A 141 0.46 37.18 -3.99
N ASP A 142 -0.31 38.27 -3.98
CA ASP A 142 -1.62 38.37 -3.34
C ASP A 142 -2.58 37.27 -3.81
N LYS A 143 -2.65 37.04 -5.12
CA LYS A 143 -3.49 35.99 -5.69
C LYS A 143 -3.08 34.60 -5.20
N ILE A 144 -1.77 34.32 -5.12
CA ILE A 144 -1.25 33.04 -4.64
C ILE A 144 -1.45 32.87 -3.13
N GLU A 145 -1.29 33.94 -2.35
CA GLU A 145 -1.48 33.92 -0.89
C GLU A 145 -2.93 33.68 -0.49
N ARG A 146 -3.90 34.30 -1.19
CA ARG A 146 -5.34 34.06 -0.96
C ARG A 146 -5.74 32.59 -1.13
N ILE A 147 -5.01 31.85 -1.94
CA ILE A 147 -5.24 30.43 -2.21
C ILE A 147 -4.47 29.54 -1.22
N SER A 148 -3.27 29.97 -0.84
CA SER A 148 -2.35 29.22 0.01
C SER A 148 -2.75 29.35 1.48
N THR A 149 -3.79 28.60 1.87
CA THR A 149 -4.22 28.51 3.27
C THR A 149 -3.43 27.42 4.01
N ASN A 150 -3.34 27.53 5.35
CA ASN A 150 -2.75 26.49 6.19
C ASN A 150 -3.39 25.10 5.95
N GLN A 151 -4.68 25.08 5.58
CA GLN A 151 -5.39 23.85 5.25
C GLN A 151 -4.78 23.11 4.07
N VAL A 152 -4.30 23.82 3.04
CA VAL A 152 -3.67 23.20 1.86
C VAL A 152 -2.36 22.51 2.26
N GLU A 153 -1.52 23.14 3.06
CA GLU A 153 -0.25 22.54 3.49
C GLU A 153 -0.44 21.32 4.41
N GLU A 154 -1.47 21.33 5.26
CA GLU A 154 -1.83 20.19 6.11
C GLU A 154 -2.20 18.94 5.29
N THR A 155 -2.75 19.10 4.08
CA THR A 155 -3.11 17.97 3.21
C THR A 155 -1.90 17.15 2.74
N ARG A 156 -0.70 17.74 2.74
CA ARG A 156 0.52 17.11 2.21
C ARG A 156 0.81 15.76 2.87
N LEU A 157 0.46 15.61 4.14
CA LEU A 157 0.64 14.37 4.91
C LEU A 157 -0.19 13.20 4.36
N PHE A 158 -1.27 13.47 3.61
CA PHE A 158 -2.25 12.47 3.20
C PHE A 158 -2.28 12.18 1.69
N VAL A 159 -1.77 13.08 0.85
CA VAL A 159 -1.94 12.98 -0.62
C VAL A 159 -0.80 12.27 -1.37
N GLY A 160 0.31 11.99 -0.69
CA GLY A 160 1.51 11.44 -1.31
C GLY A 160 2.27 12.45 -2.19
N ASP A 161 3.56 12.18 -2.41
CA ASP A 161 4.47 13.15 -3.02
C ASP A 161 4.11 13.51 -4.47
N ARG A 162 3.63 12.53 -5.26
CA ARG A 162 3.30 12.76 -6.67
C ARG A 162 2.09 13.67 -6.84
N LEU A 163 1.01 13.45 -6.09
CA LEU A 163 -0.18 14.29 -6.15
C LEU A 163 0.12 15.71 -5.67
N TRP A 164 0.90 15.83 -4.59
CA TRP A 164 1.38 17.12 -4.09
C TRP A 164 2.27 17.85 -5.12
N LYS A 165 3.18 17.14 -5.78
CA LYS A 165 4.03 17.69 -6.84
C LYS A 165 3.20 18.24 -8.00
N LEU A 166 2.17 17.52 -8.43
CA LEU A 166 1.27 17.97 -9.50
C LEU A 166 0.54 19.28 -9.12
N PHE A 167 -0.01 19.34 -7.90
CA PHE A 167 -0.59 20.57 -7.36
C PHE A 167 0.42 21.73 -7.34
N PHE A 168 1.63 21.48 -6.82
CA PHE A 168 2.67 22.49 -6.73
C PHE A 168 3.08 23.03 -8.11
N VAL A 169 3.25 22.15 -9.11
CA VAL A 169 3.56 22.55 -10.50
C VAL A 169 2.42 23.37 -11.10
N PHE A 170 1.16 22.99 -10.85
CA PHE A 170 0.00 23.76 -11.28
C PHE A 170 -0.01 25.19 -10.71
N ARG A 171 0.23 25.32 -9.39
CA ARG A 171 0.32 26.61 -8.68
C ARG A 171 1.47 27.46 -9.22
N ALA A 172 2.65 26.87 -9.34
CA ALA A 172 3.85 27.58 -9.77
C ALA A 172 3.78 28.01 -11.24
N PHE A 173 3.15 27.22 -12.11
CA PHE A 173 2.92 27.60 -13.50
C PHE A 173 2.09 28.89 -13.59
N HIS A 174 0.94 28.96 -12.91
CA HIS A 174 0.11 30.16 -12.89
C HIS A 174 0.81 31.35 -12.22
N GLY A 175 1.47 31.13 -11.09
CA GLY A 175 2.26 32.17 -10.43
C GLY A 175 3.33 32.74 -11.35
N ARG A 176 4.06 31.88 -12.06
CA ARG A 176 5.12 32.32 -12.99
C ARG A 176 4.56 33.02 -14.23
N LEU A 177 3.40 32.62 -14.76
CA LEU A 177 2.70 33.37 -15.82
C LEU A 177 2.35 34.80 -15.34
N GLY A 178 1.83 34.93 -14.12
CA GLY A 178 1.55 36.23 -13.51
C GLY A 178 2.80 37.11 -13.41
N THR A 179 3.91 36.53 -12.92
CA THR A 179 5.20 37.22 -12.84
C THR A 179 5.76 37.63 -14.21
N LEU A 180 5.66 36.77 -15.23
CA LEU A 180 6.09 37.12 -16.60
C LEU A 180 5.26 38.26 -17.18
N MET A 181 3.95 38.26 -16.93
CA MET A 181 3.08 39.36 -17.35
C MET A 181 3.43 40.66 -16.63
N GLN A 182 3.70 40.62 -15.33
CA GLN A 182 4.17 41.78 -14.57
C GLN A 182 5.48 42.34 -15.13
N MET A 183 6.48 41.49 -15.32
CA MET A 183 7.75 41.88 -15.94
C MET A 183 7.55 42.44 -17.35
N SER A 184 6.54 41.97 -18.07
CA SER A 184 6.19 42.50 -19.40
C SER A 184 5.68 43.93 -19.33
N PHE A 185 4.87 44.27 -18.32
CA PHE A 185 4.44 45.65 -18.07
C PHE A 185 5.59 46.56 -17.64
N GLU A 186 6.50 46.07 -16.80
CA GLU A 186 7.68 46.83 -16.35
C GLU A 186 8.62 47.16 -17.52
N ARG A 187 8.81 46.21 -18.44
CA ARG A 187 9.74 46.33 -19.59
C ARG A 187 9.11 46.90 -20.85
N TYR A 188 7.79 47.07 -20.87
CA TYR A 188 7.02 47.38 -22.08
C TYR A 188 7.28 46.39 -23.23
N GLU A 189 7.53 45.13 -22.89
CA GLU A 189 7.85 44.05 -23.84
C GLU A 189 7.23 42.74 -23.35
N TYR A 190 6.51 42.03 -24.24
CA TYR A 190 5.93 40.73 -23.90
C TYR A 190 7.01 39.66 -23.72
N LEU A 191 7.04 39.05 -22.54
CA LEU A 191 7.84 37.87 -22.22
C LEU A 191 6.99 36.61 -22.41
N ASP A 192 7.31 35.80 -23.43
CA ASP A 192 6.57 34.58 -23.73
C ASP A 192 6.98 33.44 -22.78
N TRP A 193 6.00 32.80 -22.14
CA TRP A 193 6.21 31.65 -21.27
C TRP A 193 6.85 30.47 -21.99
N ARG A 194 6.68 30.36 -23.32
CA ARG A 194 7.28 29.32 -24.16
C ARG A 194 8.80 29.42 -24.23
N GLU A 195 9.36 30.58 -23.90
CA GLU A 195 10.79 30.87 -23.88
C GLU A 195 11.38 30.85 -22.46
N ASP A 196 10.55 30.66 -21.42
CA ASP A 196 11.00 30.64 -20.03
C ASP A 196 11.50 29.25 -19.61
N ASP A 197 12.82 29.08 -19.54
CA ASP A 197 13.47 27.82 -19.17
C ASP A 197 12.99 27.26 -17.83
N PHE A 198 12.67 28.14 -16.87
CA PHE A 198 12.21 27.73 -15.55
C PHE A 198 10.81 27.09 -15.59
N ILE A 199 9.84 27.73 -16.27
CA ILE A 199 8.52 27.14 -16.54
C ILE A 199 8.71 25.79 -17.24
N LEU A 200 9.48 25.75 -18.32
CA LEU A 200 9.63 24.52 -19.11
C LEU A 200 10.27 23.40 -18.30
N TRP A 201 11.31 23.69 -17.52
CA TRP A 201 11.90 22.72 -16.61
C TRP A 201 10.88 22.19 -15.60
N GLN A 202 10.06 23.07 -15.02
CA GLN A 202 9.05 22.68 -14.04
C GLN A 202 7.91 21.85 -14.66
N LEU A 203 7.50 22.15 -15.89
CA LEU A 203 6.50 21.35 -16.61
C LEU A 203 7.02 19.95 -16.94
N ARG A 204 8.28 19.81 -17.37
CA ARG A 204 8.93 18.50 -17.67
C ARG A 204 9.00 17.56 -16.46
N GLN A 205 8.88 18.10 -15.26
CA GLN A 205 8.86 17.30 -14.03
C GLN A 205 7.54 16.54 -13.82
N SER A 206 6.48 16.95 -14.53
CA SER A 206 5.11 16.46 -14.33
C SER A 206 4.41 16.04 -15.62
N LEU A 207 4.84 16.55 -16.78
CA LEU A 207 4.27 16.29 -18.10
C LEU A 207 5.31 15.66 -19.02
N ASP A 208 4.81 14.85 -19.97
CA ASP A 208 5.63 14.31 -21.04
C ASP A 208 6.09 15.40 -22.01
N ASP A 209 7.31 15.29 -22.54
CA ASP A 209 7.87 16.28 -23.48
C ASP A 209 6.97 16.52 -24.71
N SER A 210 6.27 15.49 -25.17
CA SER A 210 5.33 15.60 -26.30
C SER A 210 4.18 16.57 -26.03
N ALA A 211 3.64 16.59 -24.80
CA ALA A 211 2.57 17.51 -24.42
C ALA A 211 3.07 18.96 -24.37
N ILE A 212 4.30 19.15 -23.88
CA ILE A 212 4.95 20.47 -23.80
C ILE A 212 5.24 21.01 -25.20
N GLU A 213 5.80 20.20 -26.09
CA GLU A 213 6.08 20.63 -27.46
C GLU A 213 4.80 20.88 -28.24
N SER A 214 3.74 20.10 -28.04
CA SER A 214 2.42 20.38 -28.62
C SER A 214 1.89 21.73 -28.15
N ALA A 215 2.01 22.06 -26.86
CA ALA A 215 1.54 23.34 -26.32
C ALA A 215 2.37 24.54 -26.81
N LYS A 216 3.66 24.35 -27.06
CA LYS A 216 4.54 25.40 -27.62
C LYS A 216 4.25 25.66 -29.09
N GLN A 217 3.96 24.61 -29.86
CA GLN A 217 3.66 24.72 -31.29
C GLN A 217 2.33 25.38 -31.56
N ASP A 218 1.38 25.31 -30.62
CA ASP A 218 0.10 25.99 -30.77
C ASP A 218 0.24 27.49 -30.45
N PRO A 219 0.12 28.38 -31.45
CA PRO A 219 0.22 29.82 -31.22
C PRO A 219 -0.95 30.35 -30.39
N PHE A 220 -2.12 29.68 -30.45
CA PHE A 220 -3.30 29.97 -29.63
C PHE A 220 -3.47 28.87 -28.58
N GLY A 221 -4.12 29.14 -27.45
CA GLY A 221 -4.48 28.10 -26.48
C GLY A 221 -3.34 27.26 -25.86
N GLY A 222 -2.06 27.52 -26.14
CA GLY A 222 -0.94 26.74 -25.60
C GLY A 222 -0.95 26.66 -24.07
N VAL A 223 -1.29 27.77 -23.40
CA VAL A 223 -1.49 27.80 -21.94
C VAL A 223 -2.64 26.87 -21.52
N GLN A 224 -3.78 26.92 -22.22
CA GLN A 224 -4.94 26.06 -21.94
C GLN A 224 -4.60 24.58 -22.10
N ILE A 225 -3.80 24.22 -23.10
CA ILE A 225 -3.32 22.84 -23.32
C ILE A 225 -2.50 22.37 -22.11
N VAL A 226 -1.53 23.17 -21.64
CA VAL A 226 -0.72 22.84 -20.45
C VAL A 226 -1.61 22.68 -19.21
N VAL A 227 -2.52 23.61 -18.97
CA VAL A 227 -3.46 23.59 -17.84
C VAL A 227 -4.31 22.32 -17.88
N SER A 228 -4.87 21.98 -19.04
CA SER A 228 -5.69 20.77 -19.22
C SER A 228 -4.89 19.48 -19.01
N HIS A 229 -3.63 19.43 -19.44
CA HIS A 229 -2.77 18.27 -19.17
C HIS A 229 -2.43 18.13 -17.68
N LEU A 230 -2.10 19.22 -16.99
CA LEU A 230 -1.83 19.17 -15.55
C LEU A 230 -3.08 18.76 -14.75
N GLU A 231 -4.27 19.25 -15.12
CA GLU A 231 -5.53 18.84 -14.52
C GLU A 231 -5.82 17.36 -14.73
N PHE A 232 -5.63 16.87 -15.95
CA PHE A 232 -5.81 15.45 -16.26
C PHE A 232 -4.88 14.57 -15.43
N GLU A 233 -3.58 14.92 -15.37
CA GLU A 233 -2.60 14.21 -14.56
C GLU A 233 -2.94 14.24 -13.08
N PHE A 234 -3.37 15.39 -12.55
CA PHE A 234 -3.81 15.53 -11.16
C PHE A 234 -5.02 14.65 -10.86
N LEU A 235 -6.08 14.70 -11.69
CA LEU A 235 -7.30 13.91 -11.48
C LEU A 235 -7.04 12.41 -11.59
N ARG A 236 -6.19 12.00 -12.54
CA ARG A 236 -5.76 10.60 -12.68
C ARG A 236 -5.05 10.12 -11.43
N GLU A 237 -4.11 10.90 -10.92
CA GLU A 237 -3.36 10.59 -9.71
C GLU A 237 -4.24 10.61 -8.45
N ALA A 238 -5.12 11.60 -8.31
CA ALA A 238 -6.09 11.68 -7.21
C ALA A 238 -6.99 10.44 -7.19
N THR A 239 -7.50 10.02 -8.35
CA THR A 239 -8.33 8.80 -8.47
C THR A 239 -7.54 7.57 -8.04
N ARG A 240 -6.27 7.45 -8.44
CA ARG A 240 -5.38 6.37 -8.04
C ARG A 240 -5.20 6.34 -6.52
N VAL A 241 -4.90 7.47 -5.91
CA VAL A 241 -4.69 7.61 -4.45
C VAL A 241 -5.98 7.30 -3.68
N MET A 242 -7.13 7.87 -4.06
CA MET A 242 -8.43 7.66 -3.40
C MET A 242 -8.97 6.23 -3.54
N SER A 243 -8.62 5.54 -4.62
CA SER A 243 -9.03 4.15 -4.83
C SER A 243 -8.42 3.19 -3.81
N GLY A 244 -7.32 3.57 -3.14
CA GLY A 244 -6.60 2.70 -2.23
C GLY A 244 -5.90 1.51 -2.92
N SER A 245 -5.87 1.49 -4.25
CA SER A 245 -5.24 0.42 -5.04
C SER A 245 -3.76 0.25 -4.71
N GLN A 246 -3.05 1.36 -4.48
CA GLN A 246 -1.66 1.36 -4.03
C GLN A 246 -1.52 0.73 -2.64
N THR A 247 -2.33 1.17 -1.67
CA THR A 247 -2.29 0.69 -0.29
C THR A 247 -2.60 -0.81 -0.20
N LEU A 248 -3.54 -1.30 -1.02
CA LEU A 248 -3.85 -2.73 -1.11
C LEU A 248 -2.70 -3.52 -1.73
N ALA A 249 -2.09 -3.03 -2.81
CA ALA A 249 -0.95 -3.69 -3.44
C ALA A 249 0.25 -3.77 -2.48
N ASP A 250 0.56 -2.68 -1.78
CA ASP A 250 1.65 -2.62 -0.80
C ASP A 250 1.36 -3.53 0.40
N SER A 251 0.13 -3.51 0.92
CA SER A 251 -0.28 -4.39 2.03
C SER A 251 -0.22 -5.87 1.64
N LEU A 252 -0.62 -6.22 0.40
CA LEU A 252 -0.53 -7.59 -0.10
C LEU A 252 0.93 -8.04 -0.26
N ALA A 253 1.81 -7.16 -0.76
CA ALA A 253 3.23 -7.45 -0.87
C ALA A 253 3.87 -7.69 0.52
N ASP A 254 3.50 -6.90 1.52
CA ASP A 254 4.00 -7.05 2.89
C ASP A 254 3.52 -8.35 3.55
N VAL A 255 2.23 -8.68 3.40
CA VAL A 255 1.66 -9.96 3.87
C VAL A 255 2.33 -11.15 3.17
N GLN A 256 2.55 -11.08 1.86
CA GLN A 256 3.27 -12.12 1.12
C GLN A 256 4.69 -12.31 1.64
N SER A 257 5.40 -11.21 1.93
CA SER A 257 6.76 -11.26 2.47
C SER A 257 6.78 -11.92 3.87
N THR A 258 5.82 -11.57 4.73
CA THR A 258 5.72 -12.15 6.09
C THR A 258 5.38 -13.64 6.04
N LEU A 259 4.47 -14.05 5.15
CA LEU A 259 4.15 -15.47 4.94
C LEU A 259 5.34 -16.25 4.42
N ALA A 260 6.13 -15.69 3.50
CA ALA A 260 7.34 -16.33 2.98
C ALA A 260 8.35 -16.61 4.11
N VAL A 261 8.58 -15.64 5.01
CA VAL A 261 9.43 -15.82 6.19
C VAL A 261 8.86 -16.91 7.11
N GLY A 262 7.55 -16.91 7.36
CA GLY A 262 6.88 -17.94 8.17
C GLY A 262 7.09 -19.36 7.62
N PHE A 263 6.99 -19.55 6.30
CA PHE A 263 7.26 -20.84 5.65
C PHE A 263 8.72 -21.26 5.76
N GLN A 264 9.65 -20.32 5.66
CA GLN A 264 11.08 -20.60 5.83
C GLN A 264 11.41 -21.09 7.25
N VAL A 265 10.87 -20.43 8.27
CA VAL A 265 11.03 -20.85 9.67
C VAL A 265 10.41 -22.22 9.94
N ALA A 266 9.21 -22.48 9.41
CA ALA A 266 8.55 -23.78 9.55
C ALA A 266 9.38 -24.92 8.93
N ARG A 267 9.99 -24.66 7.77
CA ARG A 267 10.87 -25.61 7.09
C ARG A 267 12.13 -25.91 7.91
N GLU A 268 12.78 -24.90 8.47
CA GLU A 268 13.96 -25.09 9.33
C GLU A 268 13.64 -25.90 10.58
N ILE A 269 12.48 -25.68 11.21
CA ILE A 269 12.04 -26.47 12.36
C ILE A 269 11.82 -27.93 11.96
N GLN A 270 11.21 -28.18 10.81
CA GLN A 270 10.97 -29.53 10.32
C GLN A 270 12.28 -30.27 10.00
N GLU A 271 13.26 -29.58 9.42
CA GLU A 271 14.60 -30.12 9.16
C GLU A 271 15.34 -30.43 10.47
N LYS A 272 15.33 -29.52 11.46
CA LYS A 272 15.91 -29.76 12.79
C LYS A 272 15.28 -30.96 13.49
N ARG A 273 13.95 -31.13 13.39
CA ARG A 273 13.24 -32.30 13.95
C ARG A 273 13.66 -33.61 13.27
N LYS A 274 13.78 -33.63 11.94
CA LYS A 274 14.29 -34.80 11.19
C LYS A 274 15.71 -35.20 11.61
N HIS A 275 16.59 -34.23 11.84
CA HIS A 275 17.95 -34.49 12.31
C HIS A 275 18.00 -34.98 13.76
N SER A 276 17.20 -34.40 14.66
CA SER A 276 17.13 -34.83 16.06
C SER A 276 16.60 -36.26 16.21
N GLY A 277 15.58 -36.63 15.42
CA GLY A 277 15.05 -38.00 15.40
C GLY A 277 16.10 -39.05 15.00
N LYS A 278 16.92 -38.75 13.97
CA LYS A 278 18.03 -39.62 13.54
C LYS A 278 19.14 -39.72 14.59
N ALA A 279 19.45 -38.63 15.30
CA ALA A 279 20.46 -38.63 16.35
C ALA A 279 20.05 -39.51 17.55
N ASN A 280 18.77 -39.49 17.94
CA ASN A 280 18.26 -40.35 19.01
C ASN A 280 18.19 -41.83 18.61
N GLN A 281 17.92 -42.14 17.34
CA GLN A 281 17.98 -43.52 16.85
C GLN A 281 19.40 -44.11 16.94
N ARG A 282 20.44 -43.33 16.57
CA ARG A 282 21.84 -43.75 16.67
C ARG A 282 22.33 -43.99 18.11
N LYS A 283 21.75 -43.34 19.11
CA LYS A 283 22.11 -43.56 20.53
C LYS A 283 21.47 -44.80 21.14
N ARG A 284 20.47 -45.41 20.46
CA ARG A 284 19.74 -46.58 20.95
C ARG A 284 20.17 -47.91 20.32
N THR A 285 20.99 -47.85 19.27
CA THR A 285 21.67 -49.00 18.67
C THR A 285 23.10 -49.05 19.17
#